data_AF-A0A950GRU5-F1
#
_entry.id   AF-A0A950GRU5-F1
#
_cell.length_a   1.000
_cell.length_b   1.000
_cell.length_c   1.000
_cell.angle_alpha   90.00
_cell.angle_beta   90.00
_cell.angle_gamma   90.00
#
_symmetry.space_group_name_H-M   'P 1'
#
loop_
_entity.id
_entity.type
_entity.pdbx_description
1 polymer ?
#
loop_
_entity_poly.entity_id
_entity_poly.type
_entity_poly.pdbx_seq_one_letter_code
_entity_poly.pdbx_strand_id
1 'polypeptide(L)'
;APFEHLRDRSDAHLSRTGRRPRIFLANLGGTASFAPRRQFAKGLFEGGGLEVVENQEPSTVPVICDLFRSSGAQLACLCSSDESYASLGVEVARALKKAGATKLAVAGRPRELGEIFTGAAIDLYLFSGCDALAILNGVYDDLFPGKG
;
A
#
# COMPACT_ATOMS: atom_id res chain seq x y z
N ALA A 1 8.89 -5.82 22.16
CA ALA A 1 7.50 -6.08 21.70
C ALA A 1 7.48 -6.35 20.19
N PRO A 2 6.51 -7.10 19.63
CA PRO A 2 6.54 -7.49 18.22
C PRO A 2 6.62 -6.33 17.20
N PHE A 3 5.99 -5.20 17.49
CA PHE A 3 6.10 -3.98 16.66
C PHE A 3 7.43 -3.23 16.81
N GLU A 4 8.15 -3.40 17.92
CA GLU A 4 9.51 -2.83 18.07
C GLU A 4 10.48 -3.53 17.12
N HIS A 5 10.35 -4.85 16.94
CA HIS A 5 11.17 -5.58 15.98
C HIS A 5 11.01 -5.07 14.53
N LEU A 6 9.79 -4.69 14.14
CA LEU A 6 9.55 -4.07 12.83
C LEU A 6 10.25 -2.71 12.69
N ARG A 7 10.27 -1.92 13.77
CA ARG A 7 11.00 -0.64 13.80
C ARG A 7 12.51 -0.86 13.71
N ASP A 8 13.05 -1.86 14.41
CA ASP A 8 14.46 -2.24 14.30
C ASP A 8 14.81 -2.63 12.85
N ARG A 9 13.94 -3.38 12.16
CA ARG A 9 14.10 -3.71 10.74
C ARG A 9 14.07 -2.45 9.87
N SER A 10 13.18 -1.50 10.15
CA SER A 10 13.17 -0.21 9.46
C SER A 10 14.47 0.57 9.67
N ASP A 11 15.00 0.59 10.89
CA ASP A 11 16.21 1.34 11.23
C ASP A 11 17.44 0.69 10.57
N ALA A 12 17.52 -0.64 10.59
CA ALA A 12 18.56 -1.37 9.86
C ALA A 12 18.50 -1.11 8.35
N HIS A 13 17.29 -1.03 7.77
CA HIS A 13 17.12 -0.63 6.37
C HIS A 13 17.60 0.81 6.15
N LEU A 14 17.21 1.75 7.01
CA LEU A 14 17.63 3.16 6.95
C LEU A 14 19.16 3.31 7.02
N SER A 15 19.82 2.66 7.96
CA SER A 15 21.28 2.69 8.08
C SER A 15 21.99 2.17 6.83
N ARG A 16 21.38 1.24 6.10
CA ARG A 16 21.96 0.62 4.90
C ARG A 16 21.69 1.39 3.61
N THR A 17 20.49 1.95 3.44
CA THR A 17 20.04 2.54 2.17
C THR A 17 19.93 4.06 2.21
N GLY A 18 20.05 4.67 3.40
CA GLY A 18 19.87 6.10 3.60
C GLY A 18 18.42 6.57 3.59
N ARG A 19 17.44 5.67 3.53
CA ARG A 19 16.00 5.98 3.60
C ARG A 19 15.24 4.88 4.33
N ARG A 20 14.07 5.18 4.90
CA ARG A 20 13.19 4.13 5.43
C ARG A 20 12.58 3.31 4.27
N PRO A 21 12.17 2.06 4.51
CA PRO A 21 11.42 1.33 3.50
C PRO A 21 10.10 2.05 3.21
N ARG A 22 9.75 2.16 1.92
CA ARG A 22 8.63 2.99 1.47
C ARG A 22 7.50 2.16 0.91
N ILE A 23 6.28 2.59 1.21
CA ILE A 23 5.06 2.15 0.54
C ILE A 23 4.39 3.35 -0.13
N PHE A 24 3.59 3.08 -1.15
CA PHE A 24 2.81 4.12 -1.83
C PHE A 24 1.31 3.92 -1.57
N LEU A 25 0.60 4.95 -1.12
CA LEU A 25 -0.87 4.96 -1.09
C LEU A 25 -1.42 5.61 -2.37
N ALA A 26 -2.17 4.82 -3.13
CA ALA A 26 -2.90 5.27 -4.31
C ALA A 26 -4.33 5.67 -3.88
N ASN A 27 -4.51 6.95 -3.60
CA ASN A 27 -5.78 7.55 -3.21
C ASN A 27 -6.63 7.82 -4.46
N LEU A 28 -7.80 7.21 -4.56
CA LEU A 28 -8.68 7.30 -5.73
C LEU A 28 -9.94 8.11 -5.41
N GLY A 29 -10.43 8.88 -6.38
CA GLY A 29 -11.61 9.72 -6.20
C GLY A 29 -11.35 10.91 -5.28
N GLY A 30 -12.41 11.42 -4.66
CA GLY A 30 -12.33 12.56 -3.73
C GLY A 30 -11.94 12.16 -2.30
N THR A 31 -11.52 13.13 -1.48
CA THR A 31 -11.05 12.91 -0.09
C THR A 31 -12.05 12.16 0.74
N ALA A 32 -13.34 12.48 0.61
CA ALA A 32 -14.39 11.77 1.33
C ALA A 32 -14.44 10.26 1.00
N SER A 33 -14.05 9.87 -0.23
CA SER A 33 -14.03 8.48 -0.67
C SER A 33 -12.85 7.71 -0.08
N PHE A 34 -11.65 8.30 -0.08
CA PHE A 34 -10.44 7.57 0.34
C PHE A 34 -10.02 7.80 1.79
N ALA A 35 -10.38 8.91 2.43
CA ALA A 35 -9.80 9.32 3.71
C ALA A 35 -9.87 8.27 4.82
N PRO A 36 -10.99 7.54 5.04
CA PRO A 36 -11.07 6.52 6.08
C PRO A 36 -10.08 5.37 5.84
N ARG A 37 -10.04 4.87 4.61
CA ARG A 37 -9.18 3.74 4.20
C ARG A 37 -7.70 4.14 4.12
N ARG A 38 -7.41 5.35 3.63
CA ARG A 38 -6.08 5.95 3.66
C ARG A 38 -5.57 6.10 5.09
N GLN A 39 -6.39 6.62 6.02
CA GLN A 39 -5.97 6.78 7.42
C GLN A 39 -5.64 5.43 8.06
N PHE A 40 -6.47 4.41 7.83
CA PHE A 40 -6.22 3.06 8.32
C PHE A 40 -4.91 2.48 7.76
N ALA A 41 -4.76 2.48 6.43
CA ALA A 41 -3.58 1.94 5.76
C ALA A 41 -2.29 2.68 6.20
N LYS A 42 -2.33 4.02 6.24
CA LYS A 42 -1.22 4.85 6.69
C LYS A 42 -0.80 4.50 8.12
N GLY A 43 -1.75 4.47 9.06
CA GLY A 43 -1.46 4.13 10.45
C GLY A 43 -0.90 2.72 10.63
N LEU A 44 -1.39 1.74 9.85
CA LEU A 44 -0.86 0.37 9.86
C LEU A 44 0.59 0.34 9.40
N PHE A 45 0.90 0.95 8.26
CA PHE A 45 2.26 0.94 7.69
C PHE A 45 3.25 1.75 8.53
N GLU A 46 2.88 2.97 8.94
CA GLU A 46 3.72 3.81 9.81
C GLU A 46 3.93 3.16 11.18
N GLY A 47 2.93 2.46 11.71
CA GLY A 47 3.05 1.67 12.94
C GLY A 47 4.12 0.58 12.84
N GLY A 48 4.33 0.03 11.65
CA GLY A 48 5.39 -0.92 11.32
C GLY A 48 6.74 -0.28 11.00
N GLY A 49 6.87 1.05 11.01
CA GLY A 49 8.11 1.76 10.67
C GLY A 49 8.31 2.04 9.18
N LEU A 50 7.30 1.80 8.34
CA LEU A 50 7.37 2.08 6.90
C LEU A 50 7.05 3.56 6.64
N GLU A 51 7.83 4.20 5.78
CA GLU A 51 7.54 5.55 5.29
C GLU A 51 6.43 5.49 4.23
N VAL A 52 5.41 6.33 4.40
CA VAL A 52 4.25 6.38 3.51
C VAL A 52 4.38 7.56 2.56
N VAL A 53 4.39 7.29 1.25
CA VAL A 53 4.26 8.29 0.19
C VAL A 53 2.87 8.16 -0.43
N GLU A 54 2.23 9.26 -0.80
CA GLU A 54 0.85 9.23 -1.32
C GLU A 54 0.62 10.31 -2.37
N ASN A 55 -0.32 10.06 -3.30
CA ASN A 55 -0.78 11.12 -4.21
C ASN A 55 -1.75 12.08 -3.52
N GLN A 56 -1.75 13.32 -3.99
CA GLN A 56 -2.75 14.34 -3.64
C GLN A 56 -3.95 14.25 -4.59
N GLU A 57 -5.07 14.85 -4.20
CA GLU A 57 -6.26 14.91 -5.04
C GLU A 57 -6.44 16.26 -5.75
N PRO A 58 -7.16 16.27 -6.90
CA PRO A 58 -7.49 15.11 -7.72
C PRO A 58 -6.26 14.59 -8.48
N SER A 59 -6.16 13.27 -8.67
CA SER A 59 -5.09 12.65 -9.48
C SER A 59 -5.67 11.70 -10.53
N THR A 60 -5.11 11.74 -11.73
CA THR A 60 -5.41 10.80 -12.82
C THR A 60 -4.56 9.54 -12.69
N VAL A 61 -4.96 8.44 -13.34
CA VAL A 61 -4.19 7.18 -13.32
C VAL A 61 -2.73 7.36 -13.77
N PRO A 62 -2.42 8.12 -14.85
CA PRO A 62 -1.02 8.41 -15.22
C PRO A 62 -0.25 9.13 -14.11
N VAL A 63 -0.84 10.16 -13.49
CA VAL A 63 -0.22 10.91 -12.39
C VAL A 63 0.06 10.02 -11.18
N ILE A 64 -0.88 9.15 -10.82
CA ILE A 64 -0.70 8.15 -9.75
C ILE A 64 0.49 7.24 -10.08
N CYS A 65 0.61 6.77 -11.33
CA CYS A 65 1.70 5.91 -11.75
C CYS A 65 3.06 6.62 -11.73
N ASP A 66 3.13 7.89 -12.14
CA ASP A 66 4.37 8.66 -12.12
C ASP A 66 4.83 8.97 -10.69
N LEU A 67 3.89 9.30 -9.80
CA LEU A 67 4.18 9.46 -8.37
C LEU A 67 4.62 8.14 -7.74
N PHE A 68 3.98 7.02 -8.08
CA PHE A 68 4.41 5.69 -7.64
C PHE A 68 5.87 5.42 -8.05
N ARG A 69 6.22 5.60 -9.33
CA ARG A 69 7.61 5.42 -9.82
C ARG A 69 8.59 6.32 -9.09
N SER A 70 8.23 7.58 -8.90
CA SER A 70 9.09 8.59 -8.26
C SER A 70 9.27 8.34 -6.76
N SER A 71 8.31 7.68 -6.11
CA SER A 71 8.38 7.36 -4.68
C SER A 71 9.50 6.35 -4.35
N GLY A 72 9.84 5.49 -5.32
CA GLY A 72 10.72 4.34 -5.13
C GLY A 72 10.10 3.20 -4.32
N ALA A 73 8.80 3.25 -4.04
CA ALA A 73 8.09 2.15 -3.38
C ALA A 73 7.94 0.94 -4.31
N GLN A 74 7.95 -0.25 -3.74
CA GLN A 74 7.72 -1.50 -4.46
C GLN A 74 6.29 -2.04 -4.26
N LEU A 75 5.59 -1.52 -3.25
CA LEU A 75 4.20 -1.83 -2.91
C LEU A 75 3.34 -0.59 -3.10
N ALA A 76 2.19 -0.76 -3.76
CA ALA A 76 1.14 0.24 -3.83
C ALA A 76 -0.14 -0.27 -3.14
N CYS A 77 -0.73 0.55 -2.26
CA CYS A 77 -1.99 0.26 -1.58
C CYS A 77 -3.09 1.19 -2.08
N LEU A 78 -4.10 0.64 -2.76
CA LEU A 78 -5.24 1.42 -3.23
C LEU A 78 -6.15 1.77 -2.05
N CYS A 79 -6.52 3.05 -1.94
CA CYS A 79 -7.40 3.59 -0.90
C CYS A 79 -8.54 4.38 -1.55
N SER A 80 -9.78 3.93 -1.41
CA SER A 80 -10.99 4.61 -1.89
C SER A 80 -12.26 3.95 -1.37
N SER A 81 -13.44 4.45 -1.73
CA SER A 81 -14.72 3.81 -1.43
C SER A 81 -14.97 2.59 -2.32
N ASP A 82 -15.98 1.77 -1.98
CA ASP A 82 -16.35 0.60 -2.79
C ASP A 82 -16.86 1.01 -4.16
N GLU A 83 -17.61 2.10 -4.25
CA GLU A 83 -18.11 2.65 -5.51
C GLU A 83 -16.96 3.07 -6.44
N SER A 84 -15.92 3.69 -5.86
CA SER A 84 -14.74 4.11 -6.61
C SER A 84 -13.90 2.91 -7.06
N TYR A 85 -13.78 1.86 -6.24
CA TYR A 85 -13.13 0.63 -6.66
C TYR A 85 -13.91 -0.10 -7.76
N ALA A 86 -15.24 -0.17 -7.68
CA ALA A 86 -16.07 -0.75 -8.72
C ALA A 86 -15.90 -0.03 -10.07
N SER A 87 -15.65 1.28 -10.03
CA SER A 87 -15.50 2.11 -11.24
C SER A 87 -14.07 2.06 -11.83
N LEU A 88 -13.03 2.17 -11.00
CA LEU A 88 -11.65 2.41 -11.46
C LEU A 88 -10.60 1.48 -10.80
N GLY A 89 -10.98 0.67 -9.81
CA GLY A 89 -10.04 -0.09 -8.98
C GLY A 89 -9.15 -1.04 -9.78
N VAL A 90 -9.74 -1.85 -10.67
CA VAL A 90 -9.01 -2.80 -11.53
C VAL A 90 -8.10 -2.09 -12.53
N GLU A 91 -8.55 -0.98 -13.10
CA GLU A 91 -7.75 -0.18 -14.03
C GLU A 91 -6.47 0.34 -13.34
N VAL A 92 -6.63 0.96 -12.17
CA VAL A 92 -5.51 1.49 -11.39
C VAL A 92 -4.57 0.38 -10.92
N ALA A 93 -5.11 -0.74 -10.43
CA ALA A 93 -4.30 -1.89 -10.03
C ALA A 93 -3.43 -2.39 -11.20
N ARG A 94 -4.00 -2.56 -12.39
CA ARG A 94 -3.26 -2.97 -13.58
C ARG A 94 -2.23 -1.92 -14.01
N ALA A 95 -2.58 -0.64 -13.94
CA ALA A 95 -1.67 0.45 -14.27
C ALA A 95 -0.47 0.49 -13.32
N LEU A 96 -0.69 0.29 -12.01
CA LEU A 96 0.37 0.23 -11.01
C LEU A 96 1.28 -0.99 -11.18
N LYS A 97 0.74 -2.18 -11.49
CA LYS A 97 1.57 -3.34 -11.87
C LYS A 97 2.44 -3.00 -13.09
N LYS A 98 1.87 -2.40 -14.14
CA LYS A 98 2.62 -1.94 -15.33
C LYS A 98 3.65 -0.85 -15.00
N ALA A 99 3.41 -0.04 -13.97
CA ALA A 99 4.32 0.98 -13.49
C ALA A 99 5.48 0.41 -12.63
N GLY A 100 5.46 -0.89 -12.31
CA GLY A 100 6.53 -1.57 -11.58
C GLY A 100 6.16 -2.00 -10.16
N ALA A 101 4.89 -1.90 -9.75
CA ALA A 101 4.47 -2.40 -8.45
C ALA A 101 4.67 -3.93 -8.39
N THR A 102 5.56 -4.37 -7.50
CA THR A 102 5.80 -5.80 -7.26
C THR A 102 4.66 -6.39 -6.42
N LYS A 103 4.14 -5.62 -5.46
CA LYS A 103 2.96 -5.97 -4.66
C LYS A 103 1.86 -4.92 -4.74
N LEU A 104 0.62 -5.38 -4.71
CA LEU A 104 -0.57 -4.56 -4.59
C LEU A 104 -1.33 -4.90 -3.31
N ALA A 105 -1.70 -3.87 -2.57
CA ALA A 105 -2.62 -3.96 -1.47
C ALA A 105 -3.91 -3.18 -1.79
N VAL A 106 -5.01 -3.56 -1.16
CA VAL A 106 -6.24 -2.78 -1.16
C VAL A 106 -6.72 -2.59 0.27
N ALA A 107 -7.08 -1.37 0.63
CA ALA A 107 -7.70 -1.07 1.92
C ALA A 107 -9.21 -1.41 1.85
N GLY A 108 -9.59 -2.54 2.43
CA GLY A 108 -10.95 -3.05 2.46
C GLY A 108 -10.98 -4.56 2.65
N ARG A 109 -12.17 -5.14 2.84
CA ARG A 109 -12.31 -6.57 3.15
C ARG A 109 -12.30 -7.40 1.88
N PRO A 110 -11.59 -8.55 1.84
CA PRO A 110 -11.61 -9.45 0.69
C PRO A 110 -13.02 -9.88 0.29
N ARG A 111 -13.91 -10.10 1.26
CA ARG A 111 -15.30 -10.52 1.02
C ARG A 111 -16.12 -9.46 0.25
N GLU A 112 -15.84 -8.19 0.50
CA GLU A 112 -16.54 -7.05 -0.14
C GLU A 112 -15.93 -6.74 -1.52
N LEU A 113 -14.63 -6.98 -1.66
CA LEU A 113 -13.84 -6.52 -2.79
C LEU A 113 -13.44 -7.62 -3.78
N GLY A 114 -13.69 -8.89 -3.45
CA GLY A 114 -13.25 -10.04 -4.26
C GLY A 114 -13.80 -9.99 -5.68
N GLU A 115 -15.09 -9.70 -5.84
CA GLU A 115 -15.71 -9.54 -7.16
C GLU A 115 -15.16 -8.32 -7.90
N ILE A 116 -15.01 -7.19 -7.20
CA ILE A 116 -14.51 -5.94 -7.77
C ILE A 116 -13.10 -6.11 -8.36
N PHE A 117 -12.20 -6.78 -7.64
CA PHE A 117 -10.82 -7.00 -8.08
C PHE A 117 -10.61 -8.31 -8.84
N THR A 118 -11.67 -8.95 -9.31
CA THR A 118 -11.56 -10.14 -10.17
C THR A 118 -10.76 -9.80 -11.43
N GLY A 119 -9.61 -10.45 -11.61
CA GLY A 119 -8.70 -10.17 -12.73
C GLY A 119 -7.65 -9.08 -12.47
N ALA A 120 -7.48 -8.64 -11.22
CA ALA A 120 -6.30 -7.93 -10.73
C ALA A 120 -5.55 -8.79 -9.71
N ALA A 121 -4.21 -8.83 -9.80
CA ALA A 121 -3.37 -9.55 -8.85
C ALA A 121 -3.18 -8.70 -7.58
N ILE A 122 -4.14 -8.77 -6.66
CA ILE A 122 -4.07 -8.15 -5.34
C ILE A 122 -3.42 -9.13 -4.36
N ASP A 123 -2.34 -8.69 -3.73
CA ASP A 123 -1.51 -9.50 -2.83
C ASP A 123 -1.97 -9.40 -1.37
N LEU A 124 -2.51 -8.24 -0.97
CA LEU A 124 -2.86 -7.94 0.43
C LEU A 124 -4.19 -7.19 0.54
N TYR A 125 -4.95 -7.49 1.59
CA TYR A 125 -6.17 -6.75 1.95
C TYR A 125 -6.03 -6.19 3.36
N LEU A 126 -6.16 -4.87 3.51
CA LEU A 126 -5.97 -4.16 4.77
C LEU A 126 -7.33 -3.73 5.31
N PHE A 127 -7.74 -4.27 6.45
CA PHE A 127 -9.03 -3.93 7.07
C PHE A 127 -8.97 -4.05 8.58
N SER A 128 -9.88 -3.36 9.28
CA SER A 128 -10.00 -3.50 10.73
C SER A 128 -10.29 -4.95 11.12
N GLY A 129 -9.41 -5.53 11.93
CA GLY A 129 -9.43 -6.95 12.32
C GLY A 129 -8.52 -7.87 11.50
N CYS A 130 -7.78 -7.35 10.50
CA CYS A 130 -6.71 -8.12 9.86
C CYS A 130 -5.53 -8.35 10.83
N ASP A 131 -4.75 -9.40 10.59
CA ASP A 131 -3.51 -9.64 11.32
C ASP A 131 -2.43 -8.67 10.83
N ALA A 132 -2.41 -7.48 11.44
CA ALA A 132 -1.49 -6.41 11.06
C ALA A 132 -0.02 -6.84 11.20
N LEU A 133 0.31 -7.65 12.21
CA LEU A 133 1.68 -8.09 12.44
C LEU A 133 2.13 -9.08 11.36
N ALA A 134 1.27 -10.03 10.97
CA ALA A 134 1.56 -10.96 9.87
C ALA A 134 1.73 -10.21 8.54
N ILE A 135 0.84 -9.25 8.24
CA ILE A 135 0.93 -8.43 7.03
C ILE A 135 2.24 -7.65 6.99
N LEU A 136 2.59 -6.95 8.08
CA LEU A 136 3.80 -6.13 8.13
C LEU A 136 5.07 -6.99 8.02
N ASN A 137 5.13 -8.14 8.70
CA ASN A 137 6.25 -9.06 8.56
C ASN A 137 6.38 -9.55 7.11
N GLY A 138 5.29 -9.98 6.48
CA GLY A 138 5.31 -10.40 5.08
C GLY A 138 5.77 -9.30 4.12
N VAL A 139 5.36 -8.04 4.35
CA VAL A 139 5.84 -6.89 3.57
C VAL A 139 7.36 -6.73 3.71
N TYR A 140 7.89 -6.81 4.93
CA TYR A 140 9.33 -6.72 5.12
C TYR A 140 10.08 -7.94 4.55
N ASP A 141 9.57 -9.15 4.68
CA ASP A 141 10.23 -10.36 4.20
C ASP A 141 10.31 -10.38 2.68
N ASP A 142 9.23 -9.98 2.01
CA ASP A 142 9.14 -10.03 0.56
C ASP A 142 9.85 -8.85 -0.12
N LEU A 143 9.84 -7.66 0.48
CA LEU A 143 10.30 -6.43 -0.19
C LEU A 143 11.56 -5.83 0.44
N PHE A 144 11.77 -6.05 1.73
CA PHE A 144 12.85 -5.44 2.49
C PHE A 144 13.62 -6.48 3.32
N PRO A 145 14.06 -7.60 2.70
CA PRO A 145 14.72 -8.66 3.44
C PRO A 145 15.95 -8.09 4.16
N GLY A 146 16.16 -8.56 5.39
CA GLY A 146 17.42 -8.36 6.08
C GLY A 146 18.56 -9.00 5.29
N LYS A 147 19.81 -8.62 5.56
CA LYS A 147 20.92 -9.47 5.13
C LYS A 147 20.81 -10.79 5.91
N GLY A 148 20.89 -11.91 5.20
CA GLY A 148 21.24 -13.20 5.81
C GLY A 148 22.67 -13.19 6.35
#